data_AF-A0A1M3Q407-F1
#
_entry.id   AF-A0A1M3Q407-F1
#
_cell.length_a   1.000
_cell.length_b   1.000
_cell.length_c   1.000
_cell.angle_alpha   90.00
_cell.angle_beta   90.00
_cell.angle_gamma   90.00
#
_symmetry.space_group_name_H-M   'P 1'
#
loop_
_entity.id
_entity.type
_entity.pdbx_description
1 polymer ?
#
loop_
_entity_poly.entity_id
_entity_poly.type
_entity_poly.pdbx_seq_one_letter_code
_entity_poly.pdbx_strand_id
1 'polypeptide(L)'
;MVGRPERSDPDELTYDLFLSANAANGYDFVGYNNPEYDKLAQAQRQELDLDKRRALIIQAQALINHDQPDGFEVHPKNVVAYDKTVWDPKSMVSQAGIGIRNFWTWIGITPLGKQQDVILNSVAPPTNLNPFNIPAARAPGPPRSCGTG
;
A
#
# COMPACT_ATOMS: atom_id res chain seq x y z
N MET A 1 4.28 -0.67 0.54
CA MET A 1 3.01 -0.34 -0.16
C MET A 1 1.83 -0.34 0.81
N VAL A 2 1.83 0.49 1.85
CA VAL A 2 0.69 0.64 2.79
C VAL A 2 0.40 2.12 2.95
N GLY A 3 -0.45 2.65 2.09
CA GLY A 3 -0.82 4.07 2.09
C GLY A 3 -2.31 4.30 1.84
N ARG A 4 -3.08 3.24 1.61
CA ARG A 4 -4.52 3.31 1.39
C ARG A 4 -5.24 2.29 2.28
N PRO A 5 -6.39 2.64 2.88
CA PRO A 5 -7.07 1.78 3.84
C PRO A 5 -7.38 0.37 3.32
N GLU A 6 -7.70 0.23 2.03
CA GLU A 6 -7.98 -1.04 1.37
C GLU A 6 -6.81 -2.03 1.42
N ARG A 7 -5.56 -1.55 1.54
CA ARG A 7 -4.34 -2.37 1.65
C ARG A 7 -4.13 -2.98 3.04
N SER A 8 -5.09 -2.80 3.94
CA SER A 8 -5.02 -3.37 5.30
C SER A 8 -5.32 -4.86 5.32
N ASP A 9 -6.04 -5.37 4.32
CA ASP A 9 -6.21 -6.81 4.11
C ASP A 9 -4.98 -7.37 3.36
N PRO A 10 -4.38 -8.48 3.82
CA PRO A 10 -3.22 -9.09 3.16
C PRO A 10 -3.52 -9.66 1.77
N ASP A 11 -4.76 -9.69 1.31
CA ASP A 11 -5.15 -10.11 -0.04
C ASP A 11 -4.38 -9.37 -1.13
N GLU A 12 -4.32 -8.04 -1.08
CA GLU A 12 -3.62 -7.27 -2.12
C GLU A 12 -2.13 -7.64 -2.18
N LEU A 13 -1.52 -7.93 -1.03
CA LEU A 13 -0.11 -8.34 -0.95
C LEU A 13 0.11 -9.78 -1.42
N THR A 14 -0.86 -10.68 -1.24
CA THR A 14 -0.73 -12.10 -1.58
C THR A 14 -1.33 -12.46 -2.94
N TYR A 15 -2.21 -11.66 -3.50
CA TYR A 15 -2.79 -11.91 -4.81
C TYR A 15 -2.16 -11.01 -5.86
N ASP A 16 -2.19 -9.69 -5.66
CA ASP A 16 -1.87 -8.76 -6.74
C ASP A 16 -0.36 -8.75 -7.07
N LEU A 17 0.49 -8.92 -6.05
CA LEU A 17 1.96 -8.87 -6.19
C LEU A 17 2.63 -10.15 -6.70
N PHE A 18 1.97 -11.31 -6.62
CA PHE A 18 2.64 -12.60 -6.78
C PHE A 18 1.84 -13.64 -7.58
N LEU A 19 0.60 -13.33 -7.98
CA LEU A 19 -0.13 -14.23 -8.90
C LEU A 19 0.47 -14.13 -10.30
N SER A 20 0.83 -15.27 -10.89
CA SER A 20 1.51 -15.32 -12.20
C SER A 20 0.71 -14.64 -13.33
N ALA A 21 -0.62 -14.67 -13.26
CA ALA A 21 -1.50 -13.99 -14.22
C ALA A 21 -1.33 -12.45 -14.22
N ASN A 22 -0.77 -11.89 -13.14
CA ASN A 22 -0.49 -10.47 -13.00
C ASN A 22 0.92 -10.07 -13.48
N ALA A 23 1.77 -11.01 -13.90
CA ALA A 23 3.15 -10.72 -14.30
C ALA A 23 3.26 -9.85 -15.56
N ALA A 24 2.34 -10.01 -16.52
CA ALA A 24 2.42 -9.32 -17.81
C ALA A 24 1.98 -7.85 -17.75
N ASN A 25 0.89 -7.57 -17.02
CA ASN A 25 0.22 -6.25 -17.02
C ASN A 25 -0.32 -5.84 -15.64
N GLY A 26 -0.02 -6.59 -14.59
CA GLY A 26 -0.52 -6.38 -13.24
C GLY A 26 0.56 -5.88 -12.28
N TYR A 27 0.42 -6.23 -11.00
CA TYR A 27 1.30 -5.77 -9.92
C TYR A 27 2.38 -6.78 -9.53
N ASP A 28 2.48 -7.91 -10.23
CA ASP A 28 3.63 -8.81 -10.10
C ASP A 28 4.80 -8.25 -10.91
N PHE A 29 5.60 -7.43 -10.24
CA PHE A 29 6.75 -6.75 -10.82
C PHE A 29 7.99 -7.65 -10.93
N VAL A 30 8.00 -8.76 -10.21
CA VAL A 30 9.14 -9.69 -10.14
C VAL A 30 8.96 -10.88 -11.08
N GLY A 31 7.76 -11.06 -11.65
CA GLY A 31 7.43 -12.13 -12.58
C GLY A 31 7.41 -13.50 -11.91
N TYR A 32 6.92 -13.56 -10.66
CA TYR A 32 6.88 -14.79 -9.89
C TYR A 32 5.89 -15.78 -10.51
N ASN A 33 6.34 -17.02 -10.74
CA ASN A 33 5.56 -18.03 -11.43
C ASN A 33 5.66 -19.37 -10.70
N ASN A 34 4.69 -19.61 -9.81
CA ASN A 34 4.58 -20.84 -9.04
C ASN A 34 3.12 -21.34 -9.06
N PRO A 35 2.81 -22.46 -9.74
CA PRO A 35 1.45 -22.97 -9.83
C PRO A 35 0.81 -23.36 -8.49
N GLU A 36 1.60 -23.77 -7.50
CA GLU A 36 1.07 -24.07 -6.16
C GLU A 36 0.72 -22.78 -5.42
N TYR A 37 1.51 -21.73 -5.61
CA TYR A 37 1.19 -20.40 -5.10
C TYR A 37 -0.10 -19.86 -5.72
N ASP A 38 -0.24 -19.95 -7.04
CA ASP A 38 -1.41 -19.44 -7.75
C ASP A 38 -2.71 -20.08 -7.25
N LYS A 39 -2.69 -21.39 -6.97
CA LYS A 39 -3.83 -22.11 -6.38
C LYS A 39 -4.20 -21.55 -5.01
N LEU A 40 -3.22 -21.32 -4.13
CA LEU A 40 -3.45 -20.77 -2.79
C LEU A 40 -4.00 -19.34 -2.86
N ALA A 41 -3.41 -18.49 -3.69
CA ALA A 41 -3.83 -17.11 -3.91
C ALA A 41 -5.26 -17.03 -4.47
N GLN A 42 -5.62 -17.89 -5.43
CA GLN A 42 -6.99 -17.93 -5.95
C GLN A 42 -7.99 -18.51 -4.95
N ALA A 43 -7.63 -19.56 -4.21
CA ALA A 43 -8.50 -20.20 -3.24
C ALA A 43 -8.92 -19.25 -2.11
N GLN A 44 -8.00 -18.41 -1.59
CA GLN A 44 -8.34 -17.50 -0.50
C GLN A 44 -9.39 -16.44 -0.89
N ARG A 45 -9.49 -16.06 -2.17
CA ARG A 45 -10.56 -15.17 -2.66
C ARG A 45 -11.91 -15.85 -2.84
N GLN A 46 -11.93 -17.19 -2.93
CA GLN A 46 -13.16 -17.98 -3.07
C GLN A 46 -13.67 -18.52 -1.73
N GLU A 47 -12.84 -18.51 -0.70
CA GLU A 47 -13.19 -19.00 0.64
C GLU A 47 -13.95 -17.95 1.46
N LEU A 48 -15.13 -18.34 1.96
CA LEU A 48 -16.03 -17.48 2.73
C LEU A 48 -15.84 -17.66 4.24
N ASP A 49 -15.29 -18.79 4.66
CA ASP A 49 -14.94 -19.03 6.05
C ASP A 49 -13.64 -18.30 6.41
N LEU A 50 -13.71 -17.42 7.40
CA LEU A 50 -12.60 -16.52 7.75
C LEU A 50 -11.36 -17.27 8.26
N ASP A 51 -11.54 -18.35 9.02
CA ASP A 51 -10.43 -19.10 9.58
C ASP A 51 -9.74 -19.94 8.51
N LYS A 52 -10.51 -20.54 7.58
CA LYS A 52 -9.96 -21.23 6.42
C LYS A 52 -9.26 -20.27 5.47
N ARG A 53 -9.86 -19.11 5.18
CA ARG A 53 -9.23 -18.06 4.36
C ARG A 53 -7.90 -17.63 4.97
N ARG A 54 -7.87 -17.41 6.28
CA ARG A 54 -6.64 -17.08 7.01
C ARG A 54 -5.58 -18.16 6.87
N ALA A 55 -5.94 -19.44 6.97
CA ALA A 55 -5.00 -20.55 6.81
C ALA A 55 -4.39 -20.59 5.40
N LEU A 56 -5.19 -20.35 4.35
CA LEU A 56 -4.72 -20.26 2.96
C LEU A 56 -3.73 -19.10 2.77
N ILE A 57 -4.03 -17.91 3.33
CA ILE A 57 -3.15 -16.75 3.26
C ILE A 57 -1.80 -17.03 3.96
N ILE A 58 -1.82 -17.68 5.12
CA ILE A 58 -0.59 -18.06 5.84
C ILE A 58 0.25 -19.04 5.01
N GLN A 59 -0.38 -20.01 4.34
CA GLN A 59 0.31 -20.93 3.45
C GLN A 59 0.94 -20.21 2.25
N ALA A 60 0.21 -19.27 1.64
CA ALA A 60 0.73 -18.44 0.54
C ALA A 60 1.95 -17.64 1.02
N GLN A 61 1.87 -16.97 2.16
CA GLN A 61 2.99 -16.22 2.76
C GLN A 61 4.20 -17.11 3.08
N ALA A 62 3.97 -18.34 3.56
CA ALA A 62 5.04 -19.29 3.81
C ALA A 62 5.77 -19.69 2.52
N LEU A 63 5.04 -19.83 1.41
CA LEU A 63 5.62 -20.14 0.11
C LEU A 63 6.42 -18.97 -0.47
N ILE A 64 5.92 -17.72 -0.37
CA ILE A 64 6.71 -16.51 -0.71
C ILE A 64 8.00 -16.47 0.12
N ASN A 65 7.90 -16.73 1.42
CA ASN A 65 9.07 -16.72 2.30
C ASN A 65 10.04 -17.87 2.01
N HIS A 66 9.57 -19.00 1.49
CA HIS A 66 10.45 -20.08 1.06
C HIS A 66 11.16 -19.73 -0.26
N ASP A 67 10.41 -19.24 -1.24
CA ASP A 67 10.89 -19.00 -2.60
C ASP A 67 11.65 -17.68 -2.74
N GLN A 68 11.48 -16.74 -1.80
CA GLN A 68 12.14 -15.43 -1.74
C GLN A 68 12.10 -14.65 -3.08
N PRO A 69 10.92 -14.46 -3.72
CA PRO A 69 10.82 -13.66 -4.94
C PRO A 69 11.14 -12.18 -4.69
N ASP A 70 10.96 -11.71 -3.45
CA ASP A 70 11.35 -10.40 -2.95
C ASP A 70 12.15 -10.52 -1.65
N GLY A 71 13.20 -9.71 -1.51
CA GLY A 71 14.00 -9.59 -0.28
C GLY A 71 13.37 -8.61 0.71
N PHE A 72 12.56 -9.09 1.64
CA PHE A 72 11.95 -8.26 2.68
C PHE A 72 12.94 -7.95 3.82
N GLU A 73 13.67 -6.83 3.71
CA GLU A 73 14.75 -6.48 4.64
C GLU A 73 14.28 -5.80 5.94
N VAL A 74 13.31 -4.88 5.82
CA VAL A 74 12.90 -4.01 6.94
C VAL A 74 11.39 -3.81 6.99
N HIS A 75 10.88 -3.64 8.21
CA HIS A 75 9.53 -3.15 8.45
C HIS A 75 9.58 -1.67 8.87
N PRO A 76 9.43 -0.73 7.92
CA PRO A 76 9.63 0.69 8.20
C PRO A 76 8.57 1.22 9.16
N LYS A 77 9.02 2.00 10.15
CA LYS A 77 8.12 2.72 11.07
C LYS A 77 7.77 4.07 10.48
N ASN A 78 6.48 4.29 10.21
CA ASN A 78 5.96 5.59 9.80
C ASN A 78 5.70 6.45 11.04
N VAL A 79 6.57 7.43 11.30
CA VAL A 79 6.41 8.38 12.41
C VAL A 79 5.61 9.59 11.93
N VAL A 80 4.56 9.93 12.65
CA VAL A 80 3.73 11.11 12.41
C VAL A 80 3.61 11.89 13.72
N ALA A 81 3.78 13.21 13.65
CA ALA A 81 3.63 14.11 14.79
C ALA A 81 2.33 14.89 14.69
N TYR A 82 1.77 15.22 15.85
CA TYR A 82 0.64 16.13 16.00
C TYR A 82 0.81 16.95 17.28
N ASP A 83 0.09 18.07 17.37
CA ASP A 83 0.13 18.92 18.54
C ASP A 83 -0.87 18.44 19.61
N LYS A 84 -0.36 17.84 20.68
CA LYS A 84 -1.14 17.36 21.83
C LYS A 84 -1.69 18.49 22.72
N THR A 85 -1.30 19.74 22.47
CA THR A 85 -1.88 20.91 23.14
C THR A 85 -3.14 21.40 22.42
N VAL A 86 -3.31 21.01 21.16
CA VAL A 86 -4.50 21.33 20.34
C VAL A 86 -5.48 20.16 20.30
N TRP A 87 -5.00 18.91 20.22
CA TRP A 87 -5.82 17.72 20.00
C TRP A 87 -5.71 16.72 21.15
N ASP A 88 -6.84 16.14 21.59
CA ASP A 88 -6.87 15.11 22.63
C ASP A 88 -6.17 13.82 22.13
N PRO A 89 -5.08 13.37 22.78
CA PRO A 89 -4.41 12.14 22.42
C PRO A 89 -5.31 10.90 22.39
N LYS A 90 -6.39 10.86 23.19
CA LYS A 90 -7.33 9.73 23.24
C LYS A 90 -8.23 9.64 22.02
N SER A 91 -8.37 10.73 21.27
CA SER A 91 -9.17 10.80 20.05
C SER A 91 -8.40 10.40 18.79
N MET A 92 -7.09 10.16 18.91
CA MET A 92 -6.24 9.74 17.79
C MET A 92 -6.35 8.24 17.54
N VAL A 93 -6.68 7.84 16.32
CA VAL A 93 -6.74 6.43 15.91
C VAL A 93 -5.51 6.10 15.09
N SER A 94 -4.68 5.15 15.56
CA SER A 94 -3.53 4.68 14.79
C SER A 94 -3.91 3.45 13.97
N GLN A 95 -3.85 3.56 12.63
CA GLN A 95 -4.07 2.44 11.72
C GLN A 95 -2.74 1.86 11.25
N ALA A 96 -2.66 0.52 11.15
CA ALA A 96 -1.48 -0.16 10.62
C ALA A 96 -1.13 0.36 9.22
N GLY A 97 0.16 0.63 8.98
CA GLY A 97 0.68 1.13 7.71
C GLY A 97 0.48 2.62 7.43
N ILE A 98 -0.66 3.20 7.82
CA ILE A 98 -1.05 4.60 7.49
C ILE A 98 -0.83 5.57 8.68
N GLY A 99 -0.76 5.04 9.91
CA GLY A 99 -0.63 5.83 11.13
C GLY A 99 -1.90 6.60 11.45
N ILE A 100 -1.77 7.80 12.05
CA ILE A 100 -2.90 8.65 12.45
C ILE A 100 -3.58 9.37 11.29
N ARG A 101 -3.01 9.33 10.08
CA ARG A 101 -3.56 10.00 8.88
C ARG A 101 -4.61 9.14 8.19
N ASN A 102 -5.64 8.72 8.92
CA ASN A 102 -6.69 7.84 8.44
C ASN A 102 -8.08 8.43 8.70
N PHE A 103 -9.07 7.86 8.03
CA PHE A 103 -10.48 8.28 8.09
C PHE A 103 -10.99 8.43 9.53
N TRP A 104 -10.69 7.46 10.40
CA TRP A 104 -11.21 7.41 11.78
C TRP A 104 -10.68 8.55 12.64
N THR A 105 -9.39 8.90 12.49
CA THR A 105 -8.86 10.10 13.15
C THR A 105 -9.57 11.34 12.65
N TRP A 106 -9.76 11.51 11.33
CA TRP A 106 -10.31 12.75 10.79
C TRP A 106 -11.76 13.03 11.18
N ILE A 107 -12.57 12.00 11.37
CA ILE A 107 -13.97 12.17 11.82
C ILE A 107 -14.12 12.15 13.34
N GLY A 108 -13.11 11.70 14.09
CA GLY A 108 -13.18 11.46 15.53
C GLY A 108 -12.28 12.34 16.40
N ILE A 109 -11.34 13.08 15.80
CA ILE A 109 -10.38 13.91 16.53
C ILE A 109 -11.10 15.01 17.32
N THR A 110 -10.73 15.17 18.59
CA THR A 110 -11.37 16.12 19.51
C THR A 110 -10.41 17.27 19.82
N PRO A 111 -10.81 18.54 19.57
CA PRO A 111 -10.00 19.69 19.95
C PRO A 111 -10.06 19.94 21.45
N LEU A 112 -8.93 20.34 22.04
CA LEU A 112 -8.81 20.74 23.45
C LEU A 112 -9.14 22.22 23.68
N GLY A 113 -9.30 23.01 22.60
CA GLY A 113 -9.49 24.45 22.67
C GLY A 113 -10.30 25.01 21.50
N LYS A 114 -10.07 26.30 21.18
CA LYS A 114 -10.83 27.02 20.15
C LYS A 114 -10.49 26.63 18.72
N GLN A 115 -9.30 26.07 18.49
CA GLN A 115 -8.92 25.61 17.15
C GLN A 115 -9.67 24.33 16.82
N GLN A 116 -10.46 24.36 15.75
CA GLN A 116 -11.22 23.21 15.25
C GLN A 116 -10.76 22.78 13.84
N ASP A 117 -10.00 23.63 13.15
CA ASP A 117 -9.44 23.32 11.84
C ASP A 117 -8.18 22.46 11.96
N VAL A 118 -8.18 21.35 11.22
CA VAL A 118 -7.02 20.47 11.09
C VAL A 118 -6.05 21.06 10.06
N ILE A 119 -4.89 21.51 10.51
CA ILE A 119 -3.82 22.01 9.65
C ILE A 119 -2.85 20.86 9.36
N LEU A 120 -2.78 20.46 8.09
CA LEU A 120 -1.93 19.36 7.63
C LEU A 120 -0.69 19.90 6.91
N ASN A 121 0.45 19.24 7.13
CA ASN A 121 1.62 19.46 6.30
C ASN A 121 1.48 18.70 4.98
N SER A 122 1.69 19.38 3.86
CA SER A 122 1.90 18.73 2.56
C SER A 122 3.40 18.72 2.28
N VAL A 123 3.97 17.52 2.23
CA VAL A 123 5.36 17.33 1.78
C VAL A 123 5.28 16.88 0.34
N ALA A 124 5.63 17.77 -0.59
CA ALA A 124 5.95 17.39 -1.95
C ALA A 124 7.48 17.19 -2.01
N PRO A 125 7.99 15.95 -1.89
CA PRO A 125 9.41 15.75 -2.08
C PRO A 125 9.77 16.17 -3.52
N PRO A 126 10.90 16.86 -3.74
CA PRO A 126 11.35 17.16 -5.09
C PRO A 126 11.51 15.83 -5.83
N THR A 127 10.74 15.63 -6.90
CA THR A 127 10.77 14.39 -7.69
C THR A 127 12.05 14.25 -8.50
N ASN A 128 12.81 15.34 -8.61
CA ASN A 128 14.14 15.39 -9.19
C ASN A 128 14.87 16.64 -8.67
N LEU A 129 16.21 16.63 -8.78
CA LEU A 129 17.07 17.80 -8.53
C LEU A 129 17.32 18.62 -9.81
N ASN A 130 16.70 18.23 -10.92
CA ASN A 130 16.93 18.84 -12.23
C ASN A 130 16.06 20.10 -12.34
N PRO A 131 16.67 21.31 -12.41
CA PRO A 131 15.91 22.55 -12.50
C PRO A 131 15.03 22.66 -13.76
N PHE A 132 15.15 21.75 -14.73
CA PHE A 132 14.36 21.71 -15.97
C PHE A 132 13.26 20.65 -16.01
N ASN A 133 13.17 19.75 -15.02
CA ASN A 133 12.16 18.68 -15.05
C ASN A 133 10.94 19.08 -14.22
N ILE A 134 10.03 19.83 -14.87
CA ILE A 134 8.74 20.26 -14.31
C ILE A 134 7.74 19.09 -14.40
N PRO A 135 7.23 18.54 -13.27
CA PRO A 135 6.36 17.36 -13.27
C PRO A 135 5.04 17.48 -14.06
N ALA A 136 4.63 18.70 -14.40
CA ALA A 136 3.39 18.99 -15.14
C ALA A 136 3.59 19.20 -16.66
N ALA A 137 4.83 19.17 -17.19
CA ALA A 137 5.11 19.48 -18.59
C ALA A 137 5.05 18.25 -19.54
N ARG A 138 4.78 17.05 -19.02
CA ARG A 138 4.55 15.84 -19.83
C ARG A 138 3.15 15.30 -19.58
N ALA A 139 2.15 15.91 -20.21
CA ALA A 139 0.90 15.21 -20.52
C ALA A 139 1.18 14.26 -21.70
N PRO A 140 0.97 12.94 -21.59
CA PRO A 140 1.10 12.04 -22.73
C PRO A 140 -0.21 12.05 -23.53
N GLY A 141 -0.23 12.77 -24.66
CA GLY A 141 -1.10 12.39 -25.77
C GLY A 141 -0.46 11.24 -26.56
N PRO A 142 -1.21 10.29 -27.13
CA PRO A 142 -0.64 9.30 -28.07
C PRO A 142 -0.49 9.95 -29.46
N PRO A 143 0.09 9.30 -30.51
CA PRO A 143 0.98 8.13 -30.61
C PRO A 143 2.20 8.41 -31.55
N ARG A 144 3.08 7.43 -31.78
CA ARG A 144 3.32 6.80 -33.11
C ARG A 144 4.52 5.85 -33.07
N SER A 145 4.31 4.72 -33.73
CA SER A 145 5.25 3.64 -34.05
C SER A 145 6.62 4.12 -34.55
N CYS A 146 7.68 3.56 -33.98
CA CYS A 146 8.91 3.29 -34.71
C CYS A 146 9.12 1.78 -34.72
N GLY A 147 8.65 1.13 -35.77
CA GLY A 147 9.16 -0.18 -36.16
C GLY A 147 10.54 0.01 -36.79
N THR A 148 11.50 -0.79 -36.34
CA THR A 148 12.73 -1.11 -37.06
C THR A 148 13.09 -2.54 -36.68
N GLY A 149 13.06 -3.44 -37.67
CA GLY A 149 13.38 -4.85 -37.55
C GLY A 149 12.35 -5.73 -38.22
#